data_AF-A0A7K9C966-F1
#
_entry.id   AF-A0A7K9C966-F1
#
_cell.length_a   1.000
_cell.length_b   1.000
_cell.length_c   1.000
_cell.angle_alpha   90.00
_cell.angle_beta   90.00
_cell.angle_gamma   90.00
#
_symmetry.space_group_name_H-M   'P 1'
#
loop_
_entity.id
_entity.type
_entity.pdbx_description
1 polymer ?
#
loop_
_entity_poly.entity_id
_entity_poly.type
_entity_poly.pdbx_seq_one_letter_code
_entity_poly.pdbx_strand_id
1 'polypeptide(L)'
;ERRKMIVVEKSGYHDSVYISAAQIFQGIRTEKRRDRALVRYGDDSVSPMVTPHDEHSHRAAYELAFSALKCQDLLEEILLDSCVYPCLSLPDELTSLLVVMLYDLQDRKFEPRKVVDEEEPVAEVREVEHYLHRYTFKTKLAAAVARCRIKNDALSIEDILPETIQKQQQRASTLPLCVWVNTLKISLQDAFRELKEEGLTKVESVADLDHCTYCVDQHCPDVLFFPSSLKEKLLNSDLFADCKLLLQ
;
A
#
# COMPACT_ATOMS: atom_id res chain seq x y z
N GLU A 1 -25.69 -12.41 -14.66
CA GLU A 1 -24.69 -13.31 -14.03
C GLU A 1 -23.66 -12.43 -13.31
N ARG A 2 -23.72 -12.31 -11.98
CA ARG A 2 -22.79 -11.45 -11.21
C ARG A 2 -21.46 -12.21 -11.07
N ARG A 3 -20.46 -11.90 -11.91
CA ARG A 3 -19.10 -12.41 -11.73
C ARG A 3 -18.54 -11.85 -10.42
N LYS A 4 -18.19 -12.76 -9.49
CA LYS A 4 -17.42 -12.48 -8.28
C LYS A 4 -16.17 -11.69 -8.66
N MET A 5 -15.99 -10.50 -8.10
CA MET A 5 -14.67 -9.87 -8.01
C MET A 5 -13.75 -10.91 -7.37
N ILE A 6 -12.72 -11.33 -8.11
CA ILE A 6 -11.63 -12.12 -7.55
C ILE A 6 -10.90 -11.14 -6.62
N VAL A 7 -11.21 -11.19 -5.33
CA VAL A 7 -10.38 -10.56 -4.32
C VAL A 7 -9.06 -11.33 -4.36
N VAL A 8 -8.04 -10.74 -4.97
CA VAL A 8 -6.69 -11.28 -4.94
C VAL A 8 -6.30 -11.36 -3.46
N GLU A 9 -6.15 -12.56 -2.93
CA GLU A 9 -5.68 -12.74 -1.56
C GLU A 9 -4.26 -12.17 -1.46
N LYS A 10 -4.08 -11.11 -0.67
CA LYS A 10 -2.75 -10.55 -0.43
C LYS A 10 -1.87 -11.59 0.27
N SER A 11 -0.75 -11.94 -0.35
CA SER A 11 0.23 -12.91 0.14
C SER A 11 1.20 -12.35 1.20
N GLY A 12 1.13 -11.04 1.47
CA GLY A 12 2.11 -10.30 2.24
C GLY A 12 3.27 -9.83 1.37
N TYR A 13 4.07 -8.90 1.90
CA TYR A 13 5.22 -8.33 1.20
C TYR A 13 6.54 -9.02 1.57
N HIS A 14 7.55 -8.77 0.75
CA HIS A 14 8.95 -9.11 1.00
C HIS A 14 9.53 -8.35 2.21
N ASP A 15 10.54 -8.90 2.87
CA ASP A 15 11.16 -8.32 4.07
C ASP A 15 11.73 -6.92 3.76
N SER A 16 12.38 -6.76 2.60
CA SER A 16 12.89 -5.48 2.09
C SER A 16 11.81 -4.39 1.98
N VAL A 17 10.59 -4.75 1.56
CA VAL A 17 9.46 -3.82 1.43
C VAL A 17 8.98 -3.35 2.80
N TYR A 18 8.91 -4.23 3.80
CA TYR A 18 8.50 -3.84 5.16
C TYR A 18 9.48 -2.88 5.81
N ILE A 19 10.80 -3.13 5.68
CA ILE A 19 11.82 -2.22 6.20
C ILE A 19 11.71 -0.86 5.53
N SER A 20 11.63 -0.84 4.20
CA SER A 20 11.50 0.40 3.44
C SER A 20 10.25 1.18 3.85
N ALA A 21 9.11 0.49 3.98
CA ALA A 21 7.86 1.10 4.40
C ALA A 21 7.92 1.63 5.84
N ALA A 22 8.57 0.90 6.75
CA ALA A 22 8.77 1.34 8.13
C ALA A 22 9.65 2.58 8.22
N GLN A 23 10.72 2.66 7.43
CA GLN A 23 11.59 3.83 7.35
C GLN A 23 10.84 5.05 6.79
N ILE A 24 10.09 4.87 5.70
CA ILE A 24 9.26 5.94 5.11
C ILE A 24 8.24 6.41 6.13
N PHE A 25 7.50 5.49 6.77
CA PHE A 25 6.50 5.80 7.79
C PHE A 25 7.13 6.57 8.96
N GLN A 26 8.27 6.11 9.49
CA GLN A 26 8.97 6.78 10.58
C GLN A 26 9.27 8.25 10.25
N GLY A 27 9.75 8.53 9.03
CA GLY A 27 10.13 9.89 8.62
C GLY A 27 8.96 10.85 8.37
N ILE A 28 7.73 10.33 8.19
CA ILE A 28 6.55 11.15 7.85
C ILE A 28 5.42 11.06 8.88
N ARG A 29 5.58 10.24 9.93
CA ARG A 29 4.54 10.03 10.95
C ARG A 29 4.17 11.32 11.65
N THR A 30 2.94 11.37 12.13
CA THR A 30 2.49 12.52 12.92
C THR A 30 3.07 12.41 14.32
N GLU A 31 4.02 13.29 14.67
CA GLU A 31 4.55 13.36 16.03
C GLU A 31 3.50 13.91 17.00
N LYS A 32 3.14 13.09 17.99
CA LYS A 32 2.28 13.51 19.10
C LYS A 32 3.13 14.17 20.18
N ARG A 33 2.58 15.20 20.83
CA ARG A 33 3.24 15.81 22.00
C ARG A 33 3.47 14.72 23.06
N ARG A 34 4.62 14.79 23.76
CA ARG A 34 5.07 13.75 24.71
C ARG A 34 4.07 13.44 25.82
N ASP A 35 3.20 14.38 26.18
CA ASP A 35 2.12 14.21 27.16
C ASP A 35 0.94 13.38 26.64
N ARG A 36 0.82 13.19 25.33
CA ARG A 36 -0.27 12.47 24.65
C ARG A 36 0.19 11.25 23.87
N ALA A 37 1.50 11.07 23.69
CA ALA A 37 2.10 9.94 22.98
C ALA A 37 2.09 8.69 23.88
N LEU A 38 1.05 7.86 23.73
CA LEU A 38 0.93 6.59 24.43
C LEU A 38 1.74 5.47 23.75
N VAL A 39 1.95 5.58 22.44
CA VAL A 39 2.85 4.73 21.66
C VAL A 39 4.14 5.49 21.41
N ARG A 40 5.26 4.87 21.80
CA ARG A 40 6.61 5.40 21.65
C ARG A 40 7.24 4.79 20.40
N TYR A 41 7.90 5.64 19.64
CA TYR A 41 8.69 5.26 18.48
C TYR A 41 10.14 5.64 18.78
N GLY A 42 11.09 4.83 18.31
CA GLY A 42 12.51 5.14 18.45
C GLY A 42 12.90 6.42 17.72
N ASP A 43 14.09 6.91 18.05
CA ASP A 43 14.67 8.09 17.42
C ASP A 43 14.93 7.83 15.94
N ASP A 44 14.96 8.89 15.13
CA ASP A 44 15.25 8.88 13.70
C ASP A 44 16.72 8.52 13.39
N SER A 45 17.36 7.67 14.20
CA SER A 45 18.66 7.12 13.87
C SER A 45 18.56 6.44 12.51
N VAL A 46 19.10 7.15 11.51
CA VAL A 46 18.94 6.86 10.09
C VAL A 46 19.70 5.56 9.81
N SER A 47 19.04 4.43 10.01
CA SER A 47 19.45 3.21 9.32
C SER A 47 19.41 3.54 7.82
N PRO A 48 20.48 3.26 7.06
CA PRO A 48 20.53 3.63 5.65
C PRO A 48 19.27 3.13 4.97
N MET A 49 18.64 4.03 4.19
CA MET A 49 17.42 3.71 3.48
C MET A 49 17.69 2.50 2.61
N VAL A 50 17.05 1.36 2.90
CA VAL A 50 17.17 0.19 2.07
C VAL A 50 16.32 0.50 0.86
N THR A 51 16.92 0.95 -0.23
CA THR A 51 16.19 1.13 -1.48
C THR A 51 15.86 -0.26 -2.01
N PRO A 52 14.57 -0.59 -2.23
CA PRO A 52 14.19 -1.85 -2.85
C PRO A 52 14.88 -2.02 -4.20
N HIS A 53 15.17 -3.27 -4.56
CA HIS A 53 15.93 -3.57 -5.78
C HIS A 53 15.18 -3.23 -7.06
N ASP A 54 13.85 -3.21 -7.01
CA ASP A 54 12.97 -2.99 -8.16
C ASP A 54 11.87 -1.95 -7.89
N GLU A 55 11.37 -1.32 -8.95
CA GLU A 55 10.35 -0.27 -8.92
C GLU A 55 9.01 -0.74 -8.31
N HIS A 56 8.65 -2.03 -8.46
CA HIS A 56 7.41 -2.55 -7.89
C HIS A 56 7.51 -2.62 -6.37
N SER A 57 8.62 -3.15 -5.85
CA SER A 57 8.92 -3.19 -4.41
C SER A 57 9.03 -1.77 -3.83
N HIS A 58 9.61 -0.83 -4.58
CA HIS A 58 9.67 0.58 -4.19
C HIS A 58 8.28 1.20 -4.05
N ARG A 59 7.42 1.02 -5.05
CA ARG A 59 6.03 1.48 -5.02
C ARG A 59 5.25 0.83 -3.88
N ALA A 60 5.38 -0.48 -3.71
CA ALA A 60 4.72 -1.24 -2.65
C ALA A 60 5.11 -0.71 -1.26
N ALA A 61 6.38 -0.35 -1.05
CA ALA A 61 6.85 0.22 0.20
C ALA A 61 6.17 1.56 0.51
N TYR A 62 6.07 2.46 -0.48
CA TYR A 62 5.35 3.73 -0.32
C TYR A 62 3.86 3.53 -0.08
N GLU A 63 3.20 2.69 -0.90
CA GLU A 63 1.77 2.42 -0.75
C GLU A 63 1.46 1.86 0.64
N LEU A 64 2.27 0.93 1.12
CA LEU A 64 2.14 0.35 2.45
C LEU A 64 2.37 1.40 3.55
N ALA A 65 3.45 2.18 3.46
CA ALA A 65 3.76 3.24 4.43
C ALA A 65 2.66 4.29 4.53
N PHE A 66 2.20 4.83 3.39
CA PHE A 66 1.15 5.84 3.36
C PHE A 66 -0.21 5.28 3.79
N SER A 67 -0.50 4.02 3.51
CA SER A 67 -1.75 3.39 3.96
C SER A 67 -1.75 3.17 5.47
N ALA A 68 -0.63 2.72 6.04
CA ALA A 68 -0.43 2.66 7.48
C ALA A 68 -0.51 4.06 8.13
N LEU A 69 0.07 5.09 7.49
CA LEU A 69 0.05 6.48 7.97
C LEU A 69 -1.38 7.03 8.10
N LYS A 70 -2.24 6.77 7.10
CA LYS A 70 -3.66 7.16 7.16
C LYS A 70 -4.35 6.58 8.40
N CYS A 71 -3.96 5.37 8.78
CA CYS A 71 -4.53 4.63 9.90
C CYS A 71 -3.68 4.75 11.18
N GLN A 72 -2.71 5.67 11.27
CA GLN A 72 -1.76 5.72 12.40
C GLN A 72 -2.48 5.74 13.76
N ASP A 73 -3.41 6.67 13.96
CA ASP A 73 -4.15 6.80 15.23
C ASP A 73 -4.93 5.54 15.59
N LEU A 74 -5.52 4.90 14.58
CA LEU A 74 -6.32 3.69 14.74
C LEU A 74 -5.44 2.48 15.08
N LEU A 75 -4.30 2.34 14.41
CA LEU A 75 -3.33 1.27 14.66
C LEU A 75 -2.73 1.41 16.07
N GLU A 76 -2.42 2.64 16.50
CA GLU A 76 -2.00 2.91 17.87
C GLU A 76 -3.08 2.56 18.90
N GLU A 77 -4.36 2.90 18.65
CA GLU A 77 -5.48 2.50 19.52
C GLU A 77 -5.60 0.98 19.62
N ILE A 78 -5.49 0.25 18.50
CA ILE A 78 -5.53 -1.22 18.47
C ILE A 78 -4.38 -1.83 19.28
N LEU A 79 -3.17 -1.30 19.15
CA LEU A 79 -2.00 -1.75 19.90
C LEU A 79 -2.21 -1.61 21.42
N LEU A 80 -2.78 -0.48 21.86
CA LEU A 80 -3.07 -0.20 23.27
C LEU A 80 -4.24 -1.06 23.79
N ASP A 81 -5.34 -1.13 23.05
CA ASP A 81 -6.55 -1.89 23.42
C ASP A 81 -6.33 -3.40 23.46
N SER A 82 -5.41 -3.91 22.64
CA SER A 82 -5.01 -5.32 22.67
C SER A 82 -4.20 -5.70 23.92
N CYS A 83 -3.72 -4.72 24.69
CA CYS A 83 -2.75 -4.89 25.78
C CYS A 83 -1.48 -5.64 25.36
N VAL A 84 -1.13 -5.55 24.07
CA VAL A 84 0.12 -6.09 23.51
C VAL A 84 1.23 -5.03 23.60
N TYR A 85 0.85 -3.76 23.54
CA TYR A 85 1.73 -2.62 23.77
C TYR A 85 1.59 -2.06 25.21
N PRO A 86 2.67 -1.59 25.88
CA PRO A 86 4.06 -1.51 25.42
C PRO A 86 4.71 -2.89 25.25
N CYS A 87 5.43 -3.03 24.14
CA CYS A 87 6.13 -4.27 23.85
C CYS A 87 7.40 -4.37 24.69
N LEU A 88 7.41 -5.22 25.71
CA LEU A 88 8.61 -5.44 26.53
C LEU A 88 9.73 -6.19 25.80
N SER A 89 9.41 -6.86 24.70
CA SER A 89 10.35 -7.70 23.95
C SER A 89 10.85 -7.08 22.64
N LEU A 90 10.29 -5.95 22.20
CA LEU A 90 10.74 -5.23 21.01
C LEU A 90 11.22 -3.85 21.42
N PRO A 91 12.36 -3.39 20.89
CA PRO A 91 12.87 -2.06 21.16
C PRO A 91 11.99 -0.99 20.46
N ASP A 92 11.97 0.23 20.99
CA ASP A 92 11.08 1.32 20.51
C ASP A 92 11.36 1.64 19.02
N GLU A 93 12.58 1.43 18.54
CA GLU A 93 13.05 1.58 17.15
C GLU A 93 12.27 0.72 16.16
N LEU A 94 11.76 -0.45 16.58
CA LEU A 94 10.97 -1.34 15.73
C LEU A 94 9.47 -1.01 15.74
N THR A 95 9.03 0.03 16.45
CA THR A 95 7.60 0.36 16.54
C THR A 95 7.01 0.79 15.21
N SER A 96 7.76 1.52 14.37
CA SER A 96 7.31 1.86 13.01
C SER A 96 7.12 0.60 12.14
N LEU A 97 8.03 -0.36 12.27
CA LEU A 97 7.91 -1.65 11.59
C LEU A 97 6.71 -2.45 12.11
N LEU A 98 6.50 -2.48 13.43
CA LEU A 98 5.35 -3.12 14.07
C LEU A 98 4.02 -2.55 13.56
N VAL A 99 3.89 -1.23 13.46
CA VAL A 99 2.66 -0.55 13.01
C VAL A 99 2.39 -0.85 11.54
N VAL A 100 3.42 -0.76 10.69
CA VAL A 100 3.30 -1.06 9.26
C VAL A 100 2.94 -2.54 9.02
N MET A 101 3.59 -3.47 9.73
CA MET A 101 3.28 -4.89 9.63
C MET A 101 1.90 -5.23 10.21
N LEU A 102 1.44 -4.53 11.25
CA LEU A 102 0.09 -4.69 11.79
C LEU A 102 -0.99 -4.29 10.77
N TYR A 103 -0.76 -3.19 10.03
CA TYR A 103 -1.67 -2.75 8.97
C TYR A 103 -1.84 -3.81 7.88
N ASP A 104 -0.74 -4.41 7.42
CA ASP A 104 -0.77 -5.50 6.46
C ASP A 104 -1.40 -6.78 7.05
N LEU A 105 -1.01 -7.14 8.28
CA LEU A 105 -1.46 -8.37 8.93
C LEU A 105 -2.99 -8.38 9.13
N GLN A 106 -3.60 -7.27 9.53
CA GLN A 106 -5.04 -7.19 9.68
C GLN A 106 -5.77 -7.31 8.34
N ASP A 107 -5.21 -6.78 7.26
CA ASP A 107 -5.78 -6.83 5.91
C ASP A 107 -5.76 -8.28 5.38
N ARG A 108 -4.70 -9.02 5.72
CA ARG A 108 -4.58 -10.47 5.48
C ARG A 108 -5.33 -11.33 6.49
N LYS A 109 -6.25 -10.75 7.28
CA LYS A 109 -7.06 -11.46 8.28
C LYS A 109 -6.22 -12.25 9.29
N PHE A 110 -5.04 -11.74 9.62
CA PHE A 110 -4.05 -12.35 10.51
C PHE A 110 -3.45 -13.68 10.02
N GLU A 111 -3.56 -14.02 8.74
CA GLU A 111 -2.87 -15.18 8.17
C GLU A 111 -1.36 -14.93 8.07
N PRO A 112 -0.51 -15.97 8.09
CA PRO A 112 0.94 -15.81 7.87
C PRO A 112 1.23 -15.40 6.41
N ARG A 113 2.38 -14.75 6.19
CA ARG A 113 2.85 -14.43 4.85
C ARG A 113 3.20 -15.71 4.09
N LYS A 114 3.01 -15.70 2.77
CA LYS A 114 3.56 -16.75 1.89
C LYS A 114 4.98 -16.32 1.54
N VAL A 115 5.93 -16.65 2.41
CA VAL A 115 7.35 -16.32 2.20
C VAL A 115 7.86 -17.10 0.98
N VAL A 116 8.55 -16.42 0.07
CA VAL A 116 9.31 -17.05 -1.01
C VAL A 116 10.73 -17.26 -0.49
N ASP A 117 11.22 -18.50 -0.52
CA ASP A 117 12.51 -18.92 0.07
C ASP A 117 13.76 -18.26 -0.56
N GLU A 118 13.60 -17.45 -1.60
CA GLU A 118 14.70 -16.84 -2.36
C GLU A 118 15.16 -15.48 -1.81
N GLU A 119 14.47 -14.89 -0.84
CA GLU A 119 14.84 -13.58 -0.26
C GLU A 119 15.84 -13.69 0.90
N GLU A 120 16.84 -12.81 0.93
CA GLU A 120 17.73 -12.66 2.09
C GLU A 120 16.93 -12.14 3.30
N PRO A 121 16.82 -12.92 4.40
CA PRO A 121 15.94 -12.58 5.50
C PRO A 121 16.47 -11.40 6.29
N VAL A 122 15.59 -10.44 6.61
CA VAL A 122 15.94 -9.31 7.48
C VAL A 122 15.56 -9.62 8.92
N ALA A 123 16.54 -9.61 9.83
CA ALA A 123 16.37 -10.05 11.22
C ALA A 123 15.25 -9.30 11.95
N GLU A 124 15.17 -7.99 11.78
CA GLU A 124 14.18 -7.10 12.40
C GLU A 124 12.75 -7.44 11.95
N VAL A 125 12.56 -7.71 10.65
CA VAL A 125 11.25 -8.11 10.11
C VAL A 125 10.83 -9.45 10.70
N ARG A 126 11.76 -10.41 10.78
CA ARG A 126 11.48 -11.72 11.36
C ARG A 126 11.18 -11.62 12.85
N GLU A 127 11.86 -10.76 13.58
CA GLU A 127 11.61 -10.55 15.01
C GLU A 127 10.19 -10.00 15.25
N VAL A 128 9.80 -8.95 14.53
CA VAL A 128 8.45 -8.36 14.59
C VAL A 128 7.39 -9.36 14.10
N GLU A 129 7.69 -10.13 13.04
CA GLU A 129 6.80 -11.17 12.53
C GLU A 129 6.53 -12.25 13.60
N HIS A 130 7.58 -12.80 14.21
CA HIS A 130 7.45 -13.80 15.27
C HIS A 130 6.67 -13.24 16.46
N TYR A 131 6.90 -11.97 16.80
CA TYR A 131 6.15 -11.29 17.84
C TYR A 131 4.65 -11.22 17.50
N LEU A 132 4.29 -10.71 16.32
CA LEU A 132 2.89 -10.58 15.89
C LEU A 132 2.19 -11.94 15.73
N HIS A 133 2.91 -12.96 15.29
CA HIS A 133 2.37 -14.31 15.08
C HIS A 133 2.33 -15.18 16.33
N ARG A 134 2.89 -14.72 17.46
CA ARG A 134 2.72 -15.41 18.74
C ARG A 134 1.22 -15.54 19.01
N TYR A 135 0.76 -16.79 19.18
CA TYR A 135 -0.67 -17.14 19.23
C TYR A 135 -1.52 -16.26 20.17
N THR A 136 -0.96 -15.92 21.33
CA THR A 136 -1.61 -15.06 22.33
C THR A 136 -1.76 -13.61 21.87
N PHE A 137 -0.83 -13.07 21.09
CA PHE A 137 -0.88 -11.70 20.58
C PHE A 137 -1.74 -11.60 19.32
N LYS A 138 -1.61 -12.53 18.37
CA LYS A 138 -2.48 -12.62 17.19
C LYS A 138 -3.96 -12.55 17.57
N THR A 139 -4.37 -13.36 18.55
CA THR A 139 -5.78 -13.40 19.00
C THR A 139 -6.22 -12.09 19.66
N LYS A 140 -5.37 -11.49 20.49
CA LYS A 140 -5.66 -10.21 21.16
C LYS A 140 -5.77 -9.06 20.17
N LEU A 141 -4.87 -8.99 19.19
CA LEU A 141 -4.88 -7.99 18.14
C LEU A 141 -6.11 -8.15 17.25
N ALA A 142 -6.44 -9.37 16.82
CA ALA A 142 -7.66 -9.63 16.05
C ALA A 142 -8.92 -9.23 16.80
N ALA A 143 -8.98 -9.51 18.11
CA ALA A 143 -10.09 -9.09 18.95
C ALA A 143 -10.16 -7.55 19.11
N ALA A 144 -9.02 -6.87 19.23
CA ALA A 144 -8.96 -5.41 19.31
C ALA A 144 -9.42 -4.75 18.00
N VAL A 145 -8.97 -5.26 16.85
CA VAL A 145 -9.46 -4.82 15.52
C VAL A 145 -10.98 -5.01 15.42
N ALA A 146 -11.50 -6.16 15.85
CA ALA A 146 -12.94 -6.43 15.82
C ALA A 146 -13.73 -5.49 16.73
N ARG A 147 -13.26 -5.25 17.97
CA ARG A 147 -13.88 -4.27 18.88
C ARG A 147 -13.87 -2.87 18.29
N CYS A 148 -12.76 -2.46 17.69
CA CYS A 148 -12.63 -1.16 17.07
C CYS A 148 -13.61 -0.98 15.90
N ARG A 149 -13.78 -2.01 15.07
CA ARG A 149 -14.77 -2.03 13.98
C ARG A 149 -16.21 -1.94 14.50
N ILE A 150 -16.55 -2.72 15.53
CA ILE A 150 -17.89 -2.69 16.15
C ILE A 150 -18.18 -1.33 16.77
N LYS A 151 -17.20 -0.75 17.48
CA LYS A 151 -17.32 0.57 18.12
C LYS A 151 -17.64 1.68 17.11
N ASN A 152 -17.14 1.58 15.89
CA ASN A 152 -17.30 2.57 14.84
C ASN A 152 -18.33 2.17 13.76
N ASP A 153 -19.05 1.05 13.94
CA ASP A 153 -19.98 0.48 12.96
C ASP A 153 -19.38 0.30 11.54
N ALA A 154 -18.15 -0.22 11.48
CA ALA A 154 -17.32 -0.24 10.28
C ALA A 154 -17.00 -1.67 9.77
N LEU A 155 -17.05 -1.86 8.45
CA LEU A 155 -16.73 -3.14 7.80
C LEU A 155 -15.22 -3.32 7.56
N SER A 156 -14.49 -2.23 7.41
CA SER A 156 -13.04 -2.16 7.24
C SER A 156 -12.45 -1.15 8.24
N ILE A 157 -11.15 -1.25 8.53
CA ILE A 157 -10.46 -0.17 9.25
C ILE A 157 -10.39 1.13 8.42
N GLU A 158 -10.47 1.03 7.09
CA GLU A 158 -10.50 2.17 6.19
C GLU A 158 -11.83 2.96 6.30
N ASP A 159 -12.92 2.28 6.65
CA ASP A 159 -14.24 2.91 6.83
C ASP A 159 -14.31 3.74 8.12
N ILE A 160 -13.33 3.59 9.01
CA ILE A 160 -13.21 4.37 10.27
C ILE A 160 -12.52 5.72 10.00
N LEU A 161 -11.81 5.86 8.88
CA LEU A 161 -11.10 7.09 8.54
C LEU A 161 -12.07 8.29 8.42
N PRO A 162 -11.62 9.53 8.64
CA PRO A 162 -12.45 10.72 8.47
C PRO A 162 -13.14 10.78 7.10
N GLU A 163 -14.39 11.24 7.06
CA GLU A 163 -15.17 11.34 5.82
C GLU A 163 -14.45 12.10 4.68
N THR A 164 -13.62 13.08 5.03
CA THR A 164 -12.82 13.83 4.06
C THR A 164 -11.87 12.93 3.29
N ILE A 165 -11.20 12.00 3.97
CA ILE A 165 -10.28 11.04 3.37
C ILE A 165 -11.07 10.03 2.54
N GLN A 166 -12.18 9.52 3.08
CA GLN A 166 -13.04 8.57 2.36
C GLN A 166 -13.59 9.18 1.05
N LYS A 167 -14.10 10.41 1.10
CA LYS A 167 -14.61 11.13 -0.08
C LYS A 167 -13.50 11.37 -1.11
N GLN A 168 -12.28 11.68 -0.65
CA GLN A 168 -11.13 11.81 -1.55
C GLN A 168 -10.77 10.48 -2.23
N GLN A 169 -10.76 9.36 -1.49
CA GLN A 169 -10.51 8.03 -2.05
C GLN A 169 -11.59 7.62 -3.04
N GLN A 170 -12.87 7.84 -2.72
CA GLN A 170 -13.97 7.58 -3.64
C GLN A 170 -13.80 8.38 -4.93
N ARG A 171 -13.52 9.68 -4.84
CA ARG A 171 -13.26 10.53 -6.02
C ARG A 171 -12.06 10.04 -6.82
N ALA A 172 -10.95 9.72 -6.16
CA ALA A 172 -9.75 9.18 -6.82
C ALA A 172 -10.03 7.85 -7.52
N SER A 173 -10.86 6.98 -6.95
CA SER A 173 -11.24 5.71 -7.57
C SER A 173 -12.15 5.86 -8.78
N THR A 174 -12.90 6.96 -8.87
CA THR A 174 -13.81 7.26 -10.00
C THR A 174 -13.14 8.04 -11.13
N LEU A 175 -12.00 8.69 -10.86
CA LEU A 175 -11.28 9.46 -11.87
C LEU A 175 -10.52 8.52 -12.83
N PRO A 176 -10.51 8.84 -14.14
CA PRO A 176 -9.60 8.18 -15.07
C PRO A 176 -8.15 8.40 -14.65
N LEU A 177 -7.32 7.38 -14.80
CA LEU A 177 -5.89 7.44 -14.60
C LEU A 177 -5.27 8.27 -15.73
N CYS A 178 -4.54 9.31 -15.37
CA CYS A 178 -3.78 10.12 -16.31
C CYS A 178 -2.34 9.57 -16.38
N VAL A 179 -1.87 9.26 -17.59
CA VAL A 179 -0.56 8.65 -17.82
C VAL A 179 0.16 9.42 -18.92
N TRP A 180 1.41 9.80 -18.66
CA TRP A 180 2.29 10.42 -19.63
C TRP A 180 3.15 9.38 -20.35
N VAL A 181 3.26 9.52 -21.65
CA VAL A 181 4.24 8.79 -22.45
C VAL A 181 5.58 9.52 -22.36
N ASN A 182 6.59 8.83 -21.86
CA ASN A 182 7.94 9.36 -21.80
C ASN A 182 8.58 9.34 -23.19
N THR A 183 8.40 10.44 -23.92
CA THR A 183 8.90 10.61 -25.30
C THR A 183 10.43 10.56 -25.44
N LEU A 184 11.17 10.64 -24.32
CA LEU A 184 12.62 10.45 -24.29
C LEU A 184 13.02 8.97 -24.33
N LYS A 185 12.12 8.05 -23.94
CA LYS A 185 12.37 6.60 -23.89
C LYS A 185 11.67 5.83 -25.01
N ILE A 186 10.48 6.27 -25.42
CA ILE A 186 9.66 5.58 -26.42
C ILE A 186 8.94 6.58 -27.32
N SER A 187 8.78 6.26 -28.61
CA SER A 187 7.94 7.07 -29.48
C SER A 187 6.45 6.82 -29.22
N LEU A 188 5.58 7.80 -29.51
CA LEU A 188 4.14 7.63 -29.32
C LEU A 188 3.58 6.43 -30.11
N GLN A 189 4.07 6.20 -31.34
CA GLN A 189 3.60 5.08 -32.15
C GLN A 189 4.02 3.73 -31.58
N ASP A 190 5.23 3.65 -31.02
CA ASP A 190 5.72 2.43 -30.38
C ASP A 190 4.96 2.16 -29.09
N ALA A 191 4.72 3.18 -28.27
CA ALA A 191 3.90 3.07 -27.07
C ALA A 191 2.48 2.58 -27.37
N PHE A 192 1.83 3.11 -28.42
CA PHE A 192 0.51 2.65 -28.84
C PHE A 192 0.51 1.21 -29.37
N ARG A 193 1.62 0.78 -29.99
CA ARG A 193 1.77 -0.60 -30.45
C ARG A 193 1.94 -1.56 -29.27
N GLU A 194 2.83 -1.25 -28.32
CA GLU A 194 3.03 -2.06 -27.11
C GLU A 194 1.73 -2.16 -26.29
N LEU A 195 1.01 -1.05 -26.09
CA LEU A 195 -0.32 -1.07 -25.43
C LEU A 195 -1.33 -1.97 -26.15
N LYS A 196 -1.31 -1.98 -27.49
CA LYS A 196 -2.18 -2.84 -28.30
C LYS A 196 -1.78 -4.31 -28.19
N GLU A 197 -0.49 -4.61 -28.11
CA GLU A 197 0.03 -5.96 -27.87
C GLU A 197 -0.36 -6.48 -26.48
N GLU A 198 -0.48 -5.61 -25.48
CA GLU A 198 -1.05 -5.91 -24.17
C GLU A 198 -2.59 -6.07 -24.16
N GLY A 199 -3.22 -5.93 -25.33
CA GLY A 199 -4.66 -6.10 -25.54
C GLY A 199 -5.49 -4.86 -25.20
N LEU A 200 -4.89 -3.67 -25.13
CA LEU A 200 -5.62 -2.41 -24.88
C LEU A 200 -6.03 -1.75 -26.20
N THR A 201 -7.27 -1.27 -26.27
CA THR A 201 -7.83 -0.64 -27.47
C THR A 201 -7.99 0.87 -27.29
N LYS A 202 -7.69 1.63 -28.34
CA LYS A 202 -7.84 3.09 -28.32
C LYS A 202 -9.30 3.48 -28.57
N VAL A 203 -9.84 4.38 -27.74
CA VAL A 203 -11.14 5.03 -27.89
C VAL A 203 -11.00 6.54 -28.07
N GLU A 204 -12.02 7.19 -28.64
CA GLU A 204 -11.99 8.62 -29.00
C GLU A 204 -12.32 9.55 -27.83
N SER A 205 -13.05 9.07 -26.83
CA SER A 205 -13.50 9.87 -25.69
C SER A 205 -13.31 9.15 -24.37
N VAL A 206 -13.09 9.94 -23.31
CA VAL A 206 -13.06 9.48 -21.91
C VAL A 206 -14.38 8.82 -21.50
N ALA A 207 -15.51 9.23 -22.12
CA ALA A 207 -16.82 8.65 -21.83
C ALA A 207 -16.98 7.20 -22.32
N ASP A 208 -16.18 6.79 -23.30
CA ASP A 208 -16.20 5.44 -23.89
C ASP A 208 -15.16 4.52 -23.23
N LEU A 209 -14.52 4.98 -22.14
CA LEU A 209 -13.55 4.18 -21.40
C LEU A 209 -14.23 3.00 -20.72
N ASP A 210 -13.84 1.81 -21.15
CA ASP A 210 -14.21 0.53 -20.59
C ASP A 210 -12.96 -0.29 -20.19
N HIS A 211 -13.17 -1.46 -19.58
CA HIS A 211 -12.17 -2.28 -18.87
C HIS A 211 -10.88 -2.65 -19.64
N CYS A 212 -10.82 -2.52 -20.96
CA CYS A 212 -9.61 -2.78 -21.77
C CYS A 212 -9.31 -1.65 -22.76
N THR A 213 -9.71 -0.42 -22.46
CA THR A 213 -9.59 0.70 -23.39
C THR A 213 -8.71 1.82 -22.83
N TYR A 214 -8.21 2.68 -23.71
CA TYR A 214 -7.53 3.92 -23.35
C TYR A 214 -7.88 5.04 -24.34
N CYS A 215 -7.83 6.28 -23.86
CA CYS A 215 -8.07 7.47 -24.67
C CYS A 215 -6.80 8.33 -24.70
N VAL A 216 -6.61 9.11 -25.77
CA VAL A 216 -5.51 10.09 -25.88
C VAL A 216 -6.12 11.47 -25.66
N ASP A 217 -5.45 12.33 -24.88
CA ASP A 217 -5.92 13.70 -24.68
C ASP A 217 -5.96 14.47 -26.02
N GLN A 218 -6.99 15.30 -26.19
CA GLN A 218 -7.21 16.05 -27.43
C GLN A 218 -6.20 17.20 -27.62
N HIS A 219 -5.65 17.71 -26.52
CA HIS A 219 -4.72 18.84 -26.50
C HIS A 219 -3.27 18.40 -26.27
N CYS A 220 -3.06 17.26 -25.62
CA CYS A 220 -1.75 16.70 -25.29
C CYS A 220 -1.58 15.26 -25.82
N PRO A 221 -0.92 15.07 -26.98
CA PRO A 221 -0.81 13.74 -27.61
C PRO A 221 0.07 12.74 -26.83
N ASP A 222 0.83 13.23 -25.86
CA ASP A 222 1.64 12.47 -24.91
C ASP A 222 0.89 12.07 -23.64
N VAL A 223 -0.36 12.50 -23.47
CA VAL A 223 -1.21 12.17 -22.32
C VAL A 223 -2.27 11.14 -22.70
N LEU A 224 -2.35 10.09 -21.88
CA LEU A 224 -3.29 8.99 -22.03
C LEU A 224 -4.20 8.88 -20.81
N PHE A 225 -5.47 8.57 -21.04
CA PHE A 225 -6.45 8.28 -20.02
C PHE A 225 -6.82 6.81 -20.02
N PHE A 226 -6.78 6.19 -18.84
CA PHE A 226 -7.20 4.82 -18.61
C PHE A 226 -8.31 4.77 -17.55
N PRO A 227 -9.22 3.79 -17.59
CA PRO A 227 -10.10 3.51 -16.46
C PRO A 227 -9.30 3.12 -15.21
N SER A 228 -9.77 3.51 -14.02
CA SER A 228 -9.14 3.19 -12.74
C SER A 228 -8.96 1.69 -12.49
N SER A 229 -9.82 0.85 -13.07
CA SER A 229 -9.72 -0.61 -13.01
C SER A 229 -8.44 -1.16 -13.63
N LEU A 230 -7.82 -0.44 -14.55
CA LEU A 230 -6.59 -0.85 -15.22
C LEU A 230 -5.31 -0.47 -14.45
N LYS A 231 -5.42 0.23 -13.32
CA LYS A 231 -4.28 0.69 -12.52
C LYS A 231 -3.29 -0.44 -12.24
N GLU A 232 -3.75 -1.52 -11.61
CA GLU A 232 -2.89 -2.65 -11.25
C GLU A 232 -2.27 -3.34 -12.48
N LYS A 233 -3.02 -3.46 -13.59
CA LYS A 233 -2.49 -4.06 -14.82
C LYS A 233 -1.37 -3.21 -15.42
N LEU A 234 -1.60 -1.89 -15.51
CA LEU A 234 -0.64 -0.94 -16.06
C LEU A 234 0.61 -0.87 -15.18
N LEU A 235 0.44 -0.77 -13.86
CA LEU A 235 1.54 -0.70 -12.91
C LEU A 235 2.43 -1.94 -12.91
N ASN A 236 1.92 -3.08 -13.37
CA ASN A 236 2.64 -4.35 -13.53
C ASN A 236 3.15 -4.61 -14.96
N SER A 237 2.98 -3.65 -15.89
CA SER A 237 3.50 -3.75 -17.25
C SER A 237 4.98 -3.38 -17.32
N ASP A 238 5.68 -3.95 -18.30
CA ASP A 238 7.07 -3.60 -18.63
C ASP A 238 7.21 -2.11 -19.01
N LEU A 239 6.15 -1.53 -19.58
CA LEU A 239 6.07 -0.11 -19.91
C LEU A 239 6.26 0.80 -18.67
N PHE A 240 5.73 0.39 -17.52
CA PHE A 240 5.91 1.12 -16.26
C PHE A 240 7.23 0.77 -15.57
N ALA A 241 7.64 -0.50 -15.59
CA ALA A 241 8.92 -0.91 -15.02
C ALA A 241 10.11 -0.18 -15.70
N ASP A 242 10.06 0.00 -17.02
CA ASP A 242 11.06 0.73 -17.79
C ASP A 242 10.92 2.27 -17.70
N CYS A 243 9.95 2.79 -16.95
CA CYS A 243 9.54 4.20 -16.90
C CYS A 243 9.24 4.81 -18.29
N LYS A 244 8.74 4.01 -19.23
CA LYS A 244 8.25 4.46 -20.54
C LYS A 244 6.89 5.14 -20.41
N LEU A 245 6.10 4.71 -19.44
CA LEU A 245 4.85 5.36 -19.01
C LEU A 245 4.97 5.87 -17.57
N LEU A 246 4.39 7.04 -17.31
CA LEU A 246 4.45 7.71 -16.01
C LEU A 246 3.03 8.07 -15.55
N LEU A 247 2.61 7.61 -14.37
CA LEU A 247 1.30 7.93 -13.79
C LEU A 247 1.33 9.34 -13.16
N GLN A 248 0.27 10.13 -13.37
CA GLN A 248 0.07 11.45 -12.77
C GLN A 248 -0.88 11.40 -11.57
#